data_AF-A0A6P4DXY9-F1
#
_entry.id   AF-A0A6P4DXY9-F1
#
_cell.length_a   1.000
_cell.length_b   1.000
_cell.length_c   1.000
_cell.angle_alpha   90.00
_cell.angle_beta   90.00
_cell.angle_gamma   90.00
#
_symmetry.space_group_name_H-M   'P 1'
#
loop_
_entity.id
_entity.type
_entity.pdbx_description
1 polymer ?
#
loop_
_entity_poly.entity_id
_entity_poly.type
_entity_poly.pdbx_seq_one_letter_code
_entity_poly.pdbx_strand_id
1 'polypeptide(L)'
;LDPSPENWEGKRGACAGVLFALSTKAQRGRPGGGISEYANDDEDEEEGAHGPKQSQVDQWIAFCNFHLGDYHQALAQYKSIHQSSPSADGKVDLNLAVCMFYLGLYEEAQQLMANAADNPLKQRLLFHLAHKLGNEEEWSQLQEELQDSSSLEQQLSLASMHYMRAHYQEAIDVYKRVLVDNKDYQAINVYLALCFYKLDYYDMSQEVLDVYLSQHGDSTIAINLKACNRFRLFNGRVAEQEIKNIADNGTFGADLLRHNLVVFRNGEGALRVLPGLLNIIPEARLNLAIYYLKQGDVQEAHALMKELQPTSPHEYILKGVVHAALGQQLGSVSK
;
A
#
# COMPACT_ATOMS: atom_id res chain seq x y z
N LEU A 1 21.45 -20.08 0.46
CA LEU A 1 20.60 -18.93 0.08
C LEU A 1 20.68 -17.94 1.23
N ASP A 2 21.42 -16.84 1.04
CA ASP A 2 21.64 -15.81 2.07
C ASP A 2 20.31 -15.05 2.28
N PRO A 3 19.79 -14.92 3.52
CA PRO A 3 18.60 -14.13 3.83
C PRO A 3 18.83 -12.60 3.70
N SER A 4 19.96 -12.18 3.09
CA SER A 4 20.20 -10.78 2.72
C SER A 4 18.98 -10.16 2.04
N PRO A 5 18.42 -9.05 2.58
CA PRO A 5 17.25 -8.38 2.03
C PRO A 5 17.38 -8.11 0.53
N GLU A 6 18.58 -7.70 0.10
CA GLU A 6 18.88 -7.29 -1.27
C GLU A 6 18.75 -8.42 -2.32
N ASN A 7 19.00 -9.68 -1.95
CA ASN A 7 19.05 -10.79 -2.92
C ASN A 7 17.66 -11.29 -3.34
N TRP A 8 16.59 -10.83 -2.69
CA TRP A 8 15.22 -11.35 -2.87
C TRP A 8 14.20 -10.26 -3.22
N GLU A 9 14.67 -9.01 -3.36
CA GLU A 9 13.85 -7.80 -3.35
C GLU A 9 13.33 -7.31 -4.70
N GLY A 10 13.76 -7.92 -5.80
CA GLY A 10 13.39 -7.51 -7.17
C GLY A 10 11.90 -7.62 -7.55
N LYS A 11 11.00 -8.04 -6.64
CA LYS A 11 9.57 -8.23 -6.97
C LYS A 11 8.58 -7.54 -6.04
N ARG A 12 9.00 -6.76 -5.05
CA ARG A 12 8.05 -6.11 -4.10
C ARG A 12 8.27 -4.61 -3.87
N GLY A 13 9.42 -4.06 -4.27
CA GLY A 13 9.77 -2.65 -4.10
C GLY A 13 8.99 -1.63 -4.95
N ALA A 14 8.18 -2.06 -5.92
CA ALA A 14 7.39 -1.15 -6.75
C ALA A 14 5.89 -1.14 -6.38
N CYS A 15 5.40 -2.14 -5.62
CA CYS A 15 3.96 -2.34 -5.31
C CYS A 15 3.55 -1.88 -3.91
N ALA A 16 4.51 -1.68 -3.01
CA ALA A 16 4.28 -1.70 -1.57
C ALA A 16 3.90 -0.34 -0.94
N GLY A 17 3.63 0.71 -1.71
CA GLY A 17 3.03 1.95 -1.18
C GLY A 17 1.50 1.96 -1.33
N VAL A 18 1.02 1.58 -2.52
CA VAL A 18 -0.39 1.80 -2.91
C VAL A 18 -1.27 0.60 -2.59
N LEU A 19 -0.78 -0.63 -2.71
CA LEU A 19 -1.51 -1.82 -2.26
C LEU A 19 -1.40 -2.08 -0.77
N PHE A 20 -0.30 -1.61 -0.19
CA PHE A 20 -0.03 -1.70 1.22
C PHE A 20 -0.93 -0.76 2.04
N ALA A 21 -1.02 0.52 1.65
CA ALA A 21 -1.86 1.49 2.35
C ALA A 21 -3.38 1.24 2.18
N LEU A 22 -3.81 0.55 1.10
CA LEU A 22 -5.21 0.20 0.86
C LEU A 22 -5.69 -1.10 1.54
N SER A 23 -4.80 -1.85 2.21
CA SER A 23 -5.15 -3.14 2.81
C SER A 23 -4.79 -3.30 4.31
N THR A 24 -3.91 -2.48 4.89
CA THR A 24 -3.39 -2.75 6.25
C THR A 24 -4.00 -1.98 7.41
N LYS A 25 -5.31 -1.72 7.35
CA LYS A 25 -6.12 -1.64 8.57
C LYS A 25 -7.32 -2.59 8.56
N ALA A 26 -7.13 -3.76 7.93
CA ALA A 26 -7.98 -4.92 8.12
C ALA A 26 -7.21 -6.02 8.87
N GLN A 27 -7.27 -6.01 10.19
CA GLN A 27 -7.13 -7.28 10.91
C GLN A 27 -8.34 -8.14 10.54
N ARG A 28 -8.18 -9.11 9.64
CA ARG A 28 -8.99 -10.34 9.60
C ARG A 28 -8.48 -11.31 8.54
N GLY A 29 -8.16 -12.53 8.98
CA GLY A 29 -7.94 -13.68 8.10
C GLY A 29 -6.79 -14.60 8.52
N ARG A 30 -6.72 -15.03 9.78
CA ARG A 30 -5.95 -16.24 10.12
C ARG A 30 -6.91 -17.44 10.19
N PRO A 31 -6.64 -18.55 9.50
CA PRO A 31 -6.96 -19.86 10.06
C PRO A 31 -6.21 -20.02 11.39
N GLY A 32 -6.89 -20.48 12.43
CA GLY A 32 -6.25 -20.84 13.69
C GLY A 32 -5.30 -22.01 13.45
N GLY A 33 -4.00 -21.79 13.65
CA GLY A 33 -2.94 -22.74 13.34
C GLY A 33 -1.91 -22.10 12.41
N GLY A 34 -0.99 -21.31 12.99
CA GLY A 34 0.16 -20.82 12.23
C GLY A 34 1.10 -21.98 11.86
N ILE A 35 2.08 -21.70 10.99
CA ILE A 35 3.13 -22.65 10.55
C ILE A 35 3.89 -23.30 11.73
N SER A 36 3.76 -22.75 12.94
CA SER A 36 4.23 -23.35 14.20
C SER A 36 3.72 -24.78 14.43
N GLU A 37 2.59 -25.20 13.84
CA GLU A 37 2.07 -26.57 13.97
C GLU A 37 2.82 -27.60 13.10
N TYR A 38 3.64 -27.13 12.15
CA TYR A 38 4.47 -27.98 11.28
C TYR A 38 5.97 -27.80 11.54
N ALA A 39 6.33 -26.98 12.52
CA ALA A 39 7.73 -26.71 12.88
C ALA A 39 8.20 -27.50 14.11
N ASN A 40 7.31 -28.27 14.74
CA ASN A 40 7.63 -29.10 15.91
C ASN A 40 7.42 -30.57 15.56
N ASP A 41 8.36 -31.13 14.81
CA ASP A 41 8.72 -32.53 15.01
C ASP A 41 10.16 -32.54 15.52
N ASP A 42 10.27 -32.95 16.78
CA ASP A 42 11.43 -33.53 17.46
C ASP A 42 12.71 -32.67 17.57
N GLU A 43 12.96 -32.13 18.77
CA GLU A 43 13.88 -32.73 19.75
C GLU A 43 14.04 -31.80 20.97
N ASP A 44 14.04 -32.40 22.15
CA ASP A 44 14.38 -31.76 23.42
C ASP A 44 15.79 -31.15 23.34
N GLU A 45 15.92 -29.82 23.23
CA GLU A 45 17.20 -29.14 23.41
C GLU A 45 17.10 -28.02 24.46
N GLU A 46 18.02 -28.12 25.42
CA GLU A 46 18.23 -27.25 26.57
C GLU A 46 18.27 -25.77 26.20
N GLU A 47 17.89 -24.90 27.14
CA GLU A 47 18.02 -23.44 27.06
C GLU A 47 19.49 -23.03 26.80
N GLY A 48 19.91 -23.01 25.55
CA GLY A 48 21.27 -22.69 25.14
C GLY A 48 21.34 -22.30 23.67
N ALA A 49 21.65 -21.03 23.40
CA ALA A 49 22.03 -20.41 22.12
C ALA A 49 21.59 -21.13 20.83
N HIS A 50 20.58 -20.57 20.15
CA HIS A 50 20.16 -21.02 18.81
C HIS A 50 21.37 -21.16 17.86
N GLY A 51 21.56 -22.37 17.33
CA GLY A 51 22.60 -22.61 16.33
C GLY A 51 22.43 -21.75 15.06
N PRO A 52 23.48 -21.56 14.24
CA PRO A 52 23.45 -20.67 13.07
C PRO A 52 22.39 -21.03 12.03
N LYS A 53 21.99 -22.31 11.96
CA LYS A 53 20.88 -22.77 11.10
C LYS A 53 19.51 -22.31 11.62
N GLN A 54 19.31 -22.36 12.94
CA GLN A 54 18.05 -21.95 13.56
C GLN A 54 17.84 -20.44 13.42
N SER A 55 18.89 -19.64 13.65
CA SER A 55 18.85 -18.19 13.43
C SER A 55 18.49 -17.81 11.98
N GLN A 56 18.97 -18.57 11.00
CA GLN A 56 18.61 -18.36 9.60
C GLN A 56 17.13 -18.68 9.32
N VAL A 57 16.60 -19.76 9.90
CA VAL A 57 15.17 -20.12 9.78
C VAL A 57 14.29 -19.04 10.40
N ASP A 58 14.65 -18.53 11.58
CA ASP A 58 13.88 -17.48 12.26
C ASP A 58 13.82 -16.19 11.44
N GLN A 59 14.91 -15.81 10.78
CA GLN A 59 14.94 -14.67 9.86
C GLN A 59 13.99 -14.87 8.66
N TRP A 60 13.92 -16.08 8.10
CA TRP A 60 12.96 -16.39 7.04
C TRP A 60 11.51 -16.32 7.52
N ILE A 61 11.22 -16.77 8.74
CA ILE A 61 9.89 -16.66 9.32
C ILE A 61 9.50 -15.18 9.49
N ALA A 62 10.41 -14.35 10.03
CA ALA A 62 10.19 -12.91 10.17
C ALA A 62 9.97 -12.22 8.82
N PHE A 63 10.76 -12.58 7.82
CA PHE A 63 10.61 -12.12 6.44
C PHE A 63 9.24 -12.52 5.85
N CYS A 64 8.81 -13.77 6.03
CA CYS A 64 7.50 -14.23 5.57
C CYS A 64 6.36 -13.46 6.25
N ASN A 65 6.43 -13.24 7.56
CA ASN A 65 5.43 -12.47 8.29
C ASN A 65 5.34 -11.03 7.79
N PHE A 66 6.49 -10.37 7.57
CA PHE A 66 6.54 -9.04 6.99
C PHE A 66 5.84 -8.98 5.62
N HIS A 67 6.12 -9.97 4.78
CA HIS A 67 5.58 -10.06 3.43
C HIS A 67 4.14 -10.54 3.33
N LEU A 68 3.59 -11.09 4.41
CA LEU A 68 2.16 -11.35 4.60
C LEU A 68 1.41 -10.14 5.15
N GLY A 69 2.11 -9.06 5.53
CA GLY A 69 1.51 -7.88 6.12
C GLY A 69 1.42 -7.89 7.64
N ASP A 70 1.98 -8.90 8.32
CA ASP A 70 1.99 -9.00 9.78
C ASP A 70 3.27 -8.34 10.36
N TYR A 71 3.32 -7.01 10.25
CA TYR A 71 4.48 -6.23 10.71
C TYR A 71 4.71 -6.31 12.21
N HIS A 72 3.65 -6.49 13.00
CA HIS A 72 3.79 -6.65 14.45
C HIS A 72 4.51 -7.97 14.77
N GLN A 73 4.11 -9.07 14.15
CA GLN A 73 4.80 -10.33 14.36
C GLN A 73 6.22 -10.31 13.79
N ALA A 74 6.41 -9.73 12.60
CA ALA A 74 7.74 -9.60 12.00
C ALA A 74 8.69 -8.78 12.91
N LEU A 75 8.22 -7.64 13.43
CA LEU A 75 8.98 -6.81 14.37
C LEU A 75 9.34 -7.59 15.64
N ALA A 76 8.39 -8.33 16.23
CA ALA A 76 8.61 -9.11 17.44
C ALA A 76 9.67 -10.20 17.22
N GLN A 77 9.62 -10.89 16.08
CA GLN A 77 10.59 -11.92 15.72
C GLN A 77 11.98 -11.33 15.46
N TYR A 78 12.08 -10.26 14.67
CA TYR A 78 13.37 -9.59 14.47
C TYR A 78 13.95 -9.04 15.78
N LYS A 79 13.14 -8.58 16.74
CA LYS A 79 13.61 -8.16 18.06
C LYS A 79 14.19 -9.34 18.84
N SER A 80 13.53 -10.50 18.80
CA SER A 80 14.03 -11.73 19.41
C SER A 80 15.36 -12.17 18.79
N ILE A 81 15.47 -12.13 17.46
CA ILE A 81 16.69 -12.47 16.72
C ILE A 81 17.82 -11.53 17.14
N HIS A 82 17.57 -10.20 17.13
CA HIS A 82 18.55 -9.19 17.53
C HIS A 82 19.06 -9.39 18.97
N GLN A 83 18.19 -9.77 19.91
CA GLN A 83 18.57 -10.05 21.30
C GLN A 83 19.41 -11.34 21.44
N SER A 84 19.09 -12.37 20.68
CA SER A 84 19.79 -13.67 20.72
C SER A 84 21.14 -13.65 20.01
N SER A 85 21.29 -12.83 18.97
CA SER A 85 22.49 -12.74 18.14
C SER A 85 22.51 -11.40 17.41
N PRO A 86 23.15 -10.36 18.00
CA PRO A 86 23.31 -9.07 17.34
C PRO A 86 24.08 -9.27 16.04
N SER A 87 23.47 -8.94 14.89
CA SER A 87 24.12 -9.17 13.60
C SER A 87 25.25 -8.16 13.40
N ALA A 88 26.49 -8.63 13.27
CA ALA A 88 27.65 -7.77 13.05
C ALA A 88 27.58 -6.97 11.74
N ASP A 89 26.74 -7.39 10.77
CA ASP A 89 26.52 -6.74 9.48
C ASP A 89 25.33 -5.76 9.45
N GLY A 90 24.63 -5.56 10.58
CA GLY A 90 23.51 -4.62 10.71
C GLY A 90 22.25 -4.97 9.93
N LYS A 91 22.17 -6.15 9.28
CA LYS A 91 21.00 -6.53 8.46
C LYS A 91 19.72 -6.67 9.28
N VAL A 92 19.82 -7.23 10.49
CA VAL A 92 18.66 -7.40 11.38
C VAL A 92 18.12 -6.03 11.82
N ASP A 93 18.99 -5.06 12.07
CA ASP A 93 18.62 -3.71 12.49
C ASP A 93 17.89 -2.97 11.37
N LEU A 94 18.33 -3.16 10.12
CA LEU A 94 17.65 -2.60 8.96
C LEU A 94 16.25 -3.20 8.79
N ASN A 95 16.11 -4.52 8.92
CA ASN A 95 14.80 -5.18 8.89
C ASN A 95 13.88 -4.73 10.03
N LEU A 96 14.42 -4.49 11.23
CA LEU A 96 13.70 -3.88 12.35
C LEU A 96 13.18 -2.48 12.01
N ALA A 97 14.04 -1.62 11.47
CA ALA A 97 13.69 -0.25 11.09
C ALA A 97 12.63 -0.22 9.97
N VAL A 98 12.72 -1.14 9.01
CA VAL A 98 11.68 -1.31 7.98
C VAL A 98 10.36 -1.72 8.61
N CYS A 99 10.34 -2.68 9.55
CA CYS A 99 9.11 -3.04 10.27
C CYS A 99 8.53 -1.87 11.05
N MET A 100 9.38 -1.09 11.74
CA MET A 100 8.99 0.13 12.47
C MET A 100 8.35 1.16 11.55
N PHE A 101 8.96 1.43 10.38
CA PHE A 101 8.39 2.34 9.38
C PHE A 101 6.97 1.91 8.96
N TYR A 102 6.77 0.62 8.65
CA TYR A 102 5.46 0.10 8.24
C TYR A 102 4.41 0.10 9.38
N LEU A 103 4.85 0.16 10.63
CA LEU A 103 4.00 0.33 11.81
C LEU A 103 3.75 1.80 12.19
N GLY A 104 4.33 2.76 11.46
CA GLY A 104 4.20 4.19 11.72
C GLY A 104 5.12 4.71 12.84
N LEU A 105 6.11 3.91 13.25
CA LEU A 105 7.10 4.23 14.26
C LEU A 105 8.30 4.94 13.62
N TYR A 106 8.06 6.11 13.03
CA TYR A 106 9.00 6.76 12.12
C TYR A 106 10.25 7.29 12.84
N GLU A 107 10.09 7.96 13.97
CA GLU A 107 11.19 8.52 14.75
C GLU A 107 12.11 7.41 15.29
N GLU A 108 11.53 6.30 15.72
CA GLU A 108 12.25 5.12 16.22
C GLU A 108 13.05 4.44 15.10
N ALA A 109 12.45 4.30 13.91
CA ALA A 109 13.14 3.79 12.73
C ALA A 109 14.32 4.68 12.32
N GLN A 110 14.15 6.01 12.34
CA GLN A 110 15.21 6.95 12.00
C GLN A 110 16.36 6.90 13.02
N GLN A 111 16.03 6.85 14.32
CA GLN A 111 17.04 6.73 15.39
C GLN A 111 17.84 5.44 15.27
N LEU A 112 17.19 4.30 14.98
CA LEU A 112 17.88 3.02 14.82
C LEU A 112 18.88 3.06 13.65
N MET A 113 18.57 3.79 12.59
CA MET A 113 19.39 3.89 11.38
C MET A 113 20.45 5.00 11.41
N ALA A 114 20.45 5.88 12.43
CA ALA A 114 21.33 7.05 12.49
C ALA A 114 22.83 6.71 12.35
N ASN A 115 23.25 5.57 12.92
CA ASN A 115 24.65 5.13 12.92
C ASN A 115 24.89 3.84 12.09
N ALA A 116 23.88 3.35 11.38
CA ALA A 116 24.01 2.15 10.56
C ALA A 116 24.89 2.44 9.33
N ALA A 117 25.61 1.43 8.82
CA ALA A 117 26.37 1.57 7.58
C ALA A 117 25.44 1.85 6.38
N ASP A 118 25.89 2.71 5.46
CA ASP A 118 25.09 3.04 4.28
C ASP A 118 24.99 1.87 3.31
N ASN A 119 23.78 1.66 2.81
CA ASN A 119 23.45 0.67 1.79
C ASN A 119 22.16 1.12 1.06
N PRO A 120 21.88 0.56 -0.13
CA PRO A 120 20.73 0.97 -0.93
C PRO A 120 19.37 0.84 -0.23
N LEU A 121 19.16 -0.17 0.61
CA LEU A 121 17.92 -0.33 1.37
C LEU A 121 17.78 0.73 2.48
N LYS A 122 18.86 1.04 3.21
CA LYS A 122 18.88 2.15 4.18
C LYS A 122 18.56 3.48 3.51
N GLN A 123 19.18 3.79 2.36
CA GLN A 123 18.92 5.04 1.63
C GLN A 123 17.44 5.16 1.21
N ARG A 124 16.84 4.06 0.72
CA ARG A 124 15.39 4.05 0.42
C ARG A 124 14.56 4.28 1.67
N LEU A 125 14.86 3.60 2.77
CA LEU A 125 14.14 3.77 4.04
C LEU A 125 14.23 5.21 4.54
N LEU A 126 15.42 5.80 4.58
CA LEU A 126 15.63 7.20 4.97
C LEU A 126 14.91 8.17 4.04
N PHE A 127 14.88 7.90 2.74
CA PHE A 127 14.17 8.74 1.77
C PHE A 127 12.66 8.79 2.06
N HIS A 128 12.06 7.65 2.41
CA HIS A 128 10.66 7.60 2.82
C HIS A 128 10.42 8.20 4.21
N LEU A 129 11.34 8.00 5.16
CA LEU A 129 11.26 8.58 6.50
C LEU A 129 11.35 10.11 6.45
N ALA A 130 12.29 10.67 5.70
CA ALA A 130 12.44 12.12 5.52
C ALA A 130 11.16 12.75 4.99
N HIS A 131 10.48 12.10 4.03
CA HIS A 131 9.17 12.54 3.56
C HIS A 131 8.09 12.45 4.64
N LYS A 132 8.04 11.36 5.42
CA LYS A 132 7.03 11.17 6.49
C LYS A 132 7.20 12.15 7.65
N LEU A 133 8.44 12.50 7.98
CA LEU A 133 8.79 13.41 9.08
C LEU A 133 8.84 14.88 8.64
N GLY A 134 8.71 15.17 7.35
CA GLY A 134 8.79 16.53 6.81
C GLY A 134 10.21 17.13 6.83
N ASN A 135 11.25 16.29 6.78
CA ASN A 135 12.64 16.74 6.69
C ASN A 135 13.01 17.04 5.23
N GLU A 136 12.67 18.24 4.75
CA GLU A 136 12.86 18.64 3.35
C GLU A 136 14.33 18.67 2.91
N GLU A 137 15.27 18.99 3.81
CA GLU A 137 16.71 19.06 3.49
C GLU A 137 17.27 17.66 3.22
N GLU A 138 17.08 16.74 4.15
CA GLU A 138 17.49 15.33 3.99
C GLU A 138 16.77 14.68 2.80
N TRP A 139 15.47 14.96 2.63
CA TRP A 139 14.70 14.43 1.52
C TRP A 139 15.25 14.88 0.16
N SER A 140 15.61 16.16 0.02
CA SER A 140 16.15 16.71 -1.23
C SER A 140 17.50 16.10 -1.56
N GLN A 141 18.39 15.96 -0.57
CA GLN A 141 19.69 15.31 -0.76
C GLN A 141 19.51 13.85 -1.22
N LEU A 142 18.68 13.08 -0.54
CA LEU A 142 18.42 11.68 -0.89
C LEU A 142 17.74 11.56 -2.27
N GLN A 143 16.91 12.52 -2.65
CA GLN A 143 16.30 12.53 -3.99
C GLN A 143 17.38 12.63 -5.08
N GLU A 144 18.34 13.54 -4.94
CA GLU A 144 19.44 13.70 -5.89
C GLU A 144 20.28 12.41 -5.99
N GLU A 145 20.64 11.82 -4.85
CA GLU A 145 21.37 10.54 -4.79
C GLU A 145 20.60 9.40 -5.50
N LEU A 146 19.30 9.28 -5.26
CA LEU A 146 18.46 8.26 -5.88
C LEU A 146 18.27 8.51 -7.39
N GLN A 147 18.21 9.77 -7.83
CA GLN A 147 18.03 10.13 -9.23
C GLN A 147 19.21 9.67 -10.11
N ASP A 148 20.43 9.79 -9.59
CA ASP A 148 21.66 9.39 -10.28
C ASP A 148 22.01 7.90 -10.09
N SER A 149 21.25 7.18 -9.27
CA SER A 149 21.51 5.77 -8.99
C SER A 149 21.19 4.85 -10.17
N SER A 150 22.04 3.84 -10.35
CA SER A 150 21.78 2.71 -11.26
C SER A 150 21.02 1.54 -10.60
N SER A 151 20.78 1.59 -9.29
CA SER A 151 20.00 0.57 -8.59
C SER A 151 18.54 0.63 -9.02
N LEU A 152 18.04 -0.51 -9.50
CA LEU A 152 16.64 -0.68 -9.88
C LEU A 152 15.70 -0.34 -8.71
N GLU A 153 16.00 -0.85 -7.53
CA GLU A 153 15.18 -0.70 -6.33
C GLU A 153 15.08 0.77 -5.92
N GLN A 154 16.19 1.52 -6.04
CA GLN A 154 16.24 2.96 -5.75
C GLN A 154 15.42 3.76 -6.76
N GLN A 155 15.53 3.45 -8.06
CA GLN A 155 14.70 4.07 -9.09
C GLN A 155 13.20 3.77 -8.90
N LEU A 156 12.84 2.54 -8.53
CA LEU A 156 11.46 2.19 -8.20
C LEU A 156 10.95 2.94 -6.96
N SER A 157 11.81 3.12 -5.95
CA SER A 157 11.50 3.94 -4.78
C SER A 157 11.26 5.40 -5.16
N LEU A 158 12.11 5.97 -6.01
CA LEU A 158 11.96 7.33 -6.55
C LEU A 158 10.64 7.50 -7.31
N ALA A 159 10.32 6.57 -8.22
CA ALA A 159 9.05 6.58 -8.96
C ALA A 159 7.83 6.50 -8.03
N SER A 160 7.91 5.67 -6.98
CA SER A 160 6.84 5.56 -5.99
C SER A 160 6.62 6.86 -5.21
N MET A 161 7.71 7.58 -4.89
CA MET A 161 7.64 8.87 -4.21
C MET A 161 7.02 9.95 -5.10
N HIS A 162 7.40 9.98 -6.39
CA HIS A 162 6.74 10.84 -7.37
C HIS A 162 5.24 10.57 -7.43
N TYR A 163 4.84 9.30 -7.50
CA TYR A 163 3.42 8.94 -7.47
C TYR A 163 2.72 9.42 -6.18
N MET A 164 3.32 9.20 -5.01
CA MET A 164 2.74 9.61 -3.71
C MET A 164 2.56 11.12 -3.60
N ARG A 165 3.46 11.90 -4.22
CA ARG A 165 3.39 13.37 -4.29
C ARG A 165 2.55 13.90 -5.45
N ALA A 166 1.82 13.02 -6.15
CA ALA A 166 1.03 13.34 -7.34
C ALA A 166 1.84 13.90 -8.54
N HIS A 167 3.14 13.67 -8.57
CA HIS A 167 4.05 13.95 -9.69
C HIS A 167 4.02 12.77 -10.69
N TYR A 168 2.84 12.52 -11.27
CA TYR A 168 2.60 11.29 -12.04
C TYR A 168 3.41 11.22 -13.35
N GLN A 169 3.73 12.37 -13.95
CA GLN A 169 4.51 12.40 -15.20
C GLN A 169 5.96 11.97 -14.93
N GLU A 170 6.54 12.46 -13.85
CA GLU A 170 7.88 12.10 -13.38
C GLU A 170 7.93 10.61 -13.01
N ALA A 171 6.90 10.08 -12.34
CA ALA A 171 6.80 8.64 -12.09
C ALA A 171 6.76 7.82 -13.39
N ILE A 172 5.99 8.26 -14.39
CA ILE A 172 5.92 7.61 -15.72
C ILE A 172 7.30 7.58 -16.38
N ASP A 173 8.03 8.69 -16.35
CA ASP A 173 9.34 8.79 -17.01
C ASP A 173 10.36 7.86 -16.36
N VAL A 174 10.36 7.74 -15.04
CA VAL A 174 11.21 6.76 -14.32
C VAL A 174 10.80 5.33 -14.64
N TYR A 175 9.51 4.98 -14.56
CA TYR A 175 9.05 3.62 -14.86
C TYR A 175 9.34 3.19 -16.32
N LYS A 176 9.16 4.10 -17.28
CA LYS A 176 9.50 3.84 -18.69
C LYS A 176 10.98 3.59 -18.85
N ARG A 177 11.84 4.41 -18.24
CA ARG A 177 13.30 4.24 -18.27
C ARG A 177 13.70 2.88 -17.69
N VAL A 178 13.15 2.52 -16.53
CA VAL A 178 13.39 1.23 -15.88
C VAL A 178 13.02 0.05 -16.80
N LEU A 179 11.86 0.13 -17.48
CA LEU A 179 11.39 -0.93 -18.38
C LEU A 179 12.23 -1.12 -19.66
N VAL A 180 13.01 -0.11 -20.09
CA VAL A 180 13.90 -0.25 -21.26
C VAL A 180 14.89 -1.40 -21.03
N ASP A 181 15.50 -1.42 -19.85
CA ASP A 181 16.54 -2.39 -19.48
C ASP A 181 15.98 -3.62 -18.74
N ASN A 182 14.76 -3.54 -18.21
CA ASN A 182 14.15 -4.57 -17.35
C ASN A 182 12.81 -5.07 -17.89
N LYS A 183 12.80 -5.55 -19.15
CA LYS A 183 11.55 -5.95 -19.86
C LYS A 183 10.75 -7.05 -19.17
N ASP A 184 11.41 -7.89 -18.36
CA ASP A 184 10.76 -8.97 -17.61
C ASP A 184 10.00 -8.48 -16.36
N TYR A 185 10.16 -7.20 -15.99
CA TYR A 185 9.52 -6.60 -14.81
C TYR A 185 8.12 -6.10 -15.17
N GLN A 186 7.27 -7.03 -15.63
CA GLN A 186 5.97 -6.73 -16.23
C GLN A 186 5.02 -6.00 -15.28
N ALA A 187 5.14 -6.23 -13.97
CA ALA A 187 4.35 -5.54 -12.95
C ALA A 187 4.48 -4.01 -13.03
N ILE A 188 5.58 -3.49 -13.61
CA ILE A 188 5.76 -2.05 -13.81
C ILE A 188 4.70 -1.45 -14.74
N ASN A 189 4.19 -2.23 -15.69
CA ASN A 189 3.07 -1.80 -16.54
C ASN A 189 1.81 -1.48 -15.71
N VAL A 190 1.58 -2.16 -14.58
CA VAL A 190 0.45 -1.84 -13.70
C VAL A 190 0.64 -0.46 -13.04
N TYR A 191 1.86 -0.09 -12.62
CA TYR A 191 2.10 1.26 -12.06
C TYR A 191 2.04 2.34 -13.13
N LEU A 192 2.56 2.08 -14.33
CA LEU A 192 2.39 2.98 -15.46
C LEU A 192 0.91 3.22 -15.77
N ALA A 193 0.12 2.15 -15.83
CA ALA A 193 -1.32 2.24 -16.00
C ALA A 193 -2.00 3.04 -14.88
N LEU A 194 -1.58 2.87 -13.62
CA LEU A 194 -2.06 3.69 -12.50
C LEU A 194 -1.71 5.16 -12.69
N CYS A 195 -0.49 5.50 -13.10
CA CYS A 195 -0.10 6.88 -13.34
C CYS A 195 -0.93 7.51 -14.46
N PHE A 196 -1.13 6.80 -15.58
CA PHE A 196 -2.00 7.24 -16.67
C PHE A 196 -3.45 7.42 -16.21
N TYR A 197 -3.97 6.51 -15.39
CA TYR A 197 -5.30 6.64 -14.80
C TYR A 197 -5.43 7.91 -13.96
N LYS A 198 -4.42 8.22 -13.13
CA LYS A 198 -4.40 9.41 -12.27
C LYS A 198 -4.28 10.72 -13.05
N LEU A 199 -3.76 10.67 -14.28
CA LEU A 199 -3.74 11.78 -15.24
C LEU A 199 -4.98 11.84 -16.13
N ASP A 200 -5.99 11.00 -15.88
CA ASP A 200 -7.20 10.86 -16.69
C ASP A 200 -6.97 10.38 -18.13
N TYR A 201 -5.78 9.83 -18.43
CA TYR A 201 -5.44 9.20 -19.71
C TYR A 201 -5.88 7.73 -19.74
N TYR A 202 -7.18 7.50 -19.67
CA TYR A 202 -7.75 6.16 -19.46
C TYR A 202 -7.49 5.18 -20.62
N ASP A 203 -7.49 5.64 -21.87
CA ASP A 203 -7.15 4.79 -23.02
C ASP A 203 -5.69 4.31 -22.94
N MET A 204 -4.75 5.22 -22.66
CA MET A 204 -3.34 4.87 -22.45
C MET A 204 -3.14 3.95 -21.25
N SER A 205 -3.89 4.19 -20.17
CA SER A 205 -3.91 3.30 -18.99
C SER A 205 -4.33 1.88 -19.38
N GLN A 206 -5.40 1.75 -20.17
CA GLN A 206 -5.92 0.47 -20.61
C GLN A 206 -4.93 -0.25 -21.54
N GLU A 207 -4.34 0.44 -22.51
CA GLU A 207 -3.36 -0.14 -23.45
C GLU A 207 -2.15 -0.73 -22.71
N VAL A 208 -1.56 0.03 -21.78
CA VAL A 208 -0.41 -0.44 -21.00
C VAL A 208 -0.81 -1.58 -20.06
N LEU A 209 -2.00 -1.51 -19.47
CA LEU A 209 -2.51 -2.56 -18.59
C LEU A 209 -2.77 -3.87 -19.33
N ASP A 210 -3.22 -3.81 -20.58
CA ASP A 210 -3.46 -4.99 -21.42
C ASP A 210 -2.16 -5.75 -21.76
N VAL A 211 -1.01 -5.05 -21.82
CA VAL A 211 0.31 -5.72 -21.91
C VAL A 211 0.52 -6.65 -20.73
N TYR A 212 0.21 -6.21 -19.50
CA TYR A 212 0.33 -7.05 -18.30
C TYR A 212 -0.73 -8.15 -18.25
N LEU A 213 -2.00 -7.82 -18.53
CA LEU A 213 -3.11 -8.76 -18.48
C LEU A 213 -3.02 -9.87 -19.53
N SER A 214 -2.32 -9.63 -20.66
CA SER A 214 -2.07 -10.67 -21.66
C SER A 214 -1.29 -11.88 -21.11
N GLN A 215 -0.53 -11.69 -20.03
CA GLN A 215 0.28 -12.71 -19.38
C GLN A 215 -0.23 -13.07 -17.98
N HIS A 216 -0.87 -12.12 -17.30
CA HIS A 216 -1.39 -12.26 -15.94
C HIS A 216 -2.89 -11.98 -15.88
N GLY A 217 -3.67 -12.73 -16.67
CA GLY A 217 -5.11 -12.53 -16.84
C GLY A 217 -5.96 -12.77 -15.58
N ASP A 218 -5.38 -13.35 -14.54
CA ASP A 218 -5.99 -13.65 -13.24
C ASP A 218 -5.66 -12.62 -12.15
N SER A 219 -4.82 -11.61 -12.46
CA SER A 219 -4.42 -10.60 -11.49
C SER A 219 -5.60 -9.73 -11.04
N THR A 220 -6.05 -9.91 -9.80
CA THR A 220 -7.14 -9.14 -9.19
C THR A 220 -6.93 -7.63 -9.26
N ILE A 221 -5.70 -7.15 -9.04
CA ILE A 221 -5.38 -5.72 -9.03
C ILE A 221 -5.51 -5.12 -10.44
N ALA A 222 -4.90 -5.77 -11.42
CA ALA A 222 -5.00 -5.35 -12.82
C ALA A 222 -6.45 -5.40 -13.34
N ILE A 223 -7.21 -6.45 -13.02
CA ILE A 223 -8.64 -6.53 -13.40
C ILE A 223 -9.45 -5.41 -12.74
N ASN A 224 -9.18 -5.08 -11.47
CA ASN A 224 -9.81 -3.96 -10.79
C ASN A 224 -9.50 -2.62 -11.48
N LEU A 225 -8.25 -2.37 -11.84
CA LEU A 225 -7.87 -1.16 -12.58
C LEU A 225 -8.53 -1.11 -13.97
N LYS A 226 -8.61 -2.25 -14.66
CA LYS A 226 -9.36 -2.37 -15.91
C LYS A 226 -10.83 -1.99 -15.71
N ALA A 227 -11.48 -2.47 -14.65
CA ALA A 227 -12.85 -2.08 -14.34
C ALA A 227 -12.98 -0.57 -14.08
N CYS A 228 -12.02 0.04 -13.37
CA CYS A 228 -11.96 1.49 -13.21
C CYS A 228 -11.82 2.22 -14.55
N ASN A 229 -10.95 1.77 -15.45
CA ASN A 229 -10.83 2.31 -16.81
C ASN A 229 -12.18 2.21 -17.55
N ARG A 230 -12.81 1.03 -17.53
CA ARG A 230 -14.12 0.82 -18.15
C ARG A 230 -15.22 1.71 -17.57
N PHE A 231 -15.17 1.99 -16.27
CA PHE A 231 -16.10 2.90 -15.62
C PHE A 231 -15.98 4.32 -16.16
N ARG A 232 -14.74 4.81 -16.33
CA ARG A 232 -14.46 6.18 -16.79
C ARG A 232 -14.69 6.35 -18.30
N LEU A 233 -14.37 5.34 -19.10
CA LEU A 233 -14.53 5.37 -20.56
C LEU A 233 -15.98 5.09 -21.02
N PHE A 234 -16.72 4.28 -20.26
CA PHE A 234 -18.06 3.84 -20.63
C PHE A 234 -19.07 4.13 -19.52
N ASN A 235 -19.29 3.17 -18.61
CA ASN A 235 -20.26 3.27 -17.52
C ASN A 235 -20.10 2.14 -16.49
N GLY A 236 -20.85 2.25 -15.38
CA GLY A 236 -20.89 1.27 -14.28
C GLY A 236 -21.23 -0.15 -14.69
N ARG A 237 -22.12 -0.35 -15.67
CA ARG A 237 -22.54 -1.69 -16.08
C ARG A 237 -21.41 -2.46 -16.76
N VAL A 238 -20.62 -1.78 -17.60
CA VAL A 238 -19.45 -2.38 -18.27
C VAL A 238 -18.36 -2.68 -17.23
N ALA A 239 -18.12 -1.75 -16.30
CA ALA A 239 -17.14 -1.94 -15.23
C ALA A 239 -17.49 -3.12 -14.30
N GLU A 240 -18.76 -3.25 -13.91
CA GLU A 240 -19.22 -4.37 -13.08
C GLU A 240 -18.95 -5.73 -13.72
N GLN A 241 -19.16 -5.86 -15.04
CA GLN A 241 -18.94 -7.13 -15.75
C GLN A 241 -17.50 -7.63 -15.65
N GLU A 242 -16.52 -6.73 -15.54
CA GLU A 242 -15.10 -7.09 -15.42
C GLU A 242 -14.78 -7.75 -14.06
N ILE A 243 -15.43 -7.31 -12.97
CA ILE A 243 -15.06 -7.75 -11.60
C ILE A 243 -16.10 -8.63 -10.90
N LYS A 244 -17.29 -8.81 -11.48
CA LYS A 244 -18.40 -9.54 -10.83
C LYS A 244 -18.03 -10.96 -10.40
N ASN A 245 -17.25 -11.67 -11.21
CA ASN A 245 -16.91 -13.08 -10.95
C ASN A 245 -15.72 -13.27 -9.99
N ILE A 246 -15.02 -12.19 -9.64
CA ILE A 246 -13.86 -12.24 -8.74
C ILE A 246 -14.11 -11.56 -7.38
N ALA A 247 -15.16 -10.74 -7.27
CA ALA A 247 -15.49 -10.02 -6.04
C ALA A 247 -15.84 -10.92 -4.84
N ASP A 248 -16.37 -12.12 -5.10
CA ASP A 248 -16.90 -13.01 -4.06
C ASP A 248 -15.96 -14.17 -3.69
N ASN A 249 -14.78 -14.27 -4.32
CA ASN A 249 -13.91 -15.44 -4.19
C ASN A 249 -12.96 -15.41 -2.96
N GLY A 250 -13.14 -14.44 -2.05
CA GLY A 250 -12.27 -14.29 -0.87
C GLY A 250 -10.79 -14.01 -1.22
N THR A 251 -10.52 -13.55 -2.44
CA THR A 251 -9.16 -13.28 -2.92
C THR A 251 -8.58 -12.02 -2.31
N PHE A 252 -7.25 -11.91 -2.34
CA PHE A 252 -6.55 -10.66 -2.03
C PHE A 252 -7.16 -9.50 -2.83
N GLY A 253 -7.54 -8.41 -2.15
CA GLY A 253 -8.22 -7.27 -2.76
C GLY A 253 -9.74 -7.36 -2.84
N ALA A 254 -10.38 -8.39 -2.27
CA ALA A 254 -11.85 -8.49 -2.25
C ALA A 254 -12.56 -7.27 -1.64
N ASP A 255 -11.99 -6.65 -0.61
CA ASP A 255 -12.51 -5.38 -0.04
C ASP A 255 -12.58 -4.26 -1.08
N LEU A 256 -11.52 -4.11 -1.87
CA LEU A 256 -11.41 -3.11 -2.92
C LEU A 256 -12.42 -3.36 -4.03
N LEU A 257 -12.59 -4.62 -4.44
CA LEU A 257 -13.60 -5.00 -5.43
C LEU A 257 -15.02 -4.69 -4.94
N ARG A 258 -15.35 -5.07 -3.70
CA ARG A 258 -16.66 -4.80 -3.09
C ARG A 258 -16.94 -3.31 -2.97
N HIS A 259 -15.94 -2.53 -2.58
CA HIS A 259 -16.03 -1.07 -2.60
C HIS A 259 -16.34 -0.54 -4.01
N ASN A 260 -15.57 -0.95 -5.02
CA ASN A 260 -15.74 -0.47 -6.38
C ASN A 260 -17.08 -0.88 -7.02
N LEU A 261 -17.60 -2.05 -6.68
CA LEU A 261 -18.96 -2.46 -7.07
C LEU A 261 -20.03 -1.48 -6.57
N VAL A 262 -19.94 -1.00 -5.33
CA VAL A 262 -20.86 0.04 -4.81
C VAL A 262 -20.75 1.31 -5.64
N VAL A 263 -19.54 1.73 -5.98
CA VAL A 263 -19.31 2.93 -6.81
C VAL A 263 -19.90 2.74 -8.21
N PHE A 264 -19.65 1.60 -8.86
CA PHE A 264 -20.16 1.30 -10.21
C PHE A 264 -21.69 1.22 -10.25
N ARG A 265 -22.32 0.80 -9.17
CA ARG A 265 -23.79 0.77 -9.01
C ARG A 265 -24.35 2.06 -8.42
N ASN A 266 -23.60 3.16 -8.46
CA ASN A 266 -24.04 4.49 -8.01
C ASN A 266 -24.55 4.50 -6.55
N GLY A 267 -23.92 3.73 -5.66
CA GLY A 267 -24.24 3.67 -4.24
C GLY A 267 -25.19 2.53 -3.84
N GLU A 268 -25.64 1.69 -4.78
CA GLU A 268 -26.44 0.51 -4.42
C GLU A 268 -25.67 -0.41 -3.46
N GLY A 269 -26.27 -0.72 -2.31
CA GLY A 269 -25.64 -1.53 -1.27
C GLY A 269 -24.60 -0.79 -0.42
N ALA A 270 -24.48 0.54 -0.52
CA ALA A 270 -23.51 1.34 0.22
C ALA A 270 -23.54 1.08 1.73
N LEU A 271 -24.71 1.10 2.37
CA LEU A 271 -24.86 0.89 3.82
C LEU A 271 -24.48 -0.53 4.28
N ARG A 272 -24.52 -1.52 3.38
CA ARG A 272 -24.11 -2.89 3.69
C ARG A 272 -22.59 -3.07 3.62
N VAL A 273 -21.92 -2.32 2.74
CA VAL A 273 -20.51 -2.56 2.38
C VAL A 273 -19.58 -1.50 2.96
N LEU A 274 -19.84 -0.21 2.70
CA LEU A 274 -18.89 0.87 3.01
C LEU A 274 -18.59 1.05 4.50
N PRO A 275 -19.55 0.89 5.46
CA PRO A 275 -19.23 1.03 6.88
C PRO A 275 -18.12 0.09 7.37
N GLY A 276 -18.08 -1.15 6.85
CA GLY A 276 -17.04 -2.12 7.18
C GLY A 276 -15.67 -1.78 6.60
N LEU A 277 -15.61 -0.84 5.64
CA LEU A 277 -14.40 -0.50 4.90
C LEU A 277 -13.80 0.85 5.29
N LEU A 278 -14.38 1.59 6.25
CA LEU A 278 -13.95 2.95 6.62
C LEU A 278 -12.49 3.07 7.10
N ASN A 279 -11.97 1.97 7.67
CA ASN A 279 -10.59 1.90 8.14
C ASN A 279 -9.70 1.13 7.14
N ILE A 280 -10.25 0.57 6.07
CA ILE A 280 -9.53 -0.27 5.12
C ILE A 280 -9.26 0.52 3.84
N ILE A 281 -10.29 1.18 3.31
CA ILE A 281 -10.22 1.94 2.07
C ILE A 281 -10.49 3.42 2.38
N PRO A 282 -9.54 4.33 2.15
CA PRO A 282 -9.70 5.76 2.42
C PRO A 282 -10.95 6.37 1.76
N GLU A 283 -11.23 5.99 0.51
CA GLU A 283 -12.36 6.48 -0.29
C GLU A 283 -13.71 6.00 0.23
N ALA A 284 -13.78 4.93 1.04
CA ALA A 284 -15.05 4.41 1.55
C ALA A 284 -15.79 5.45 2.40
N ARG A 285 -15.06 6.25 3.20
CA ARG A 285 -15.63 7.34 3.99
C ARG A 285 -16.25 8.42 3.11
N LEU A 286 -15.53 8.83 2.07
CA LEU A 286 -15.99 9.87 1.13
C LEU A 286 -17.22 9.40 0.36
N ASN A 287 -17.19 8.17 -0.14
CA ASN A 287 -18.30 7.59 -0.90
C ASN A 287 -19.55 7.38 -0.02
N LEU A 288 -19.37 7.03 1.26
CA LEU A 288 -20.48 6.93 2.20
C LEU A 288 -21.07 8.30 2.54
N ALA A 289 -20.24 9.34 2.72
CA ALA A 289 -20.71 10.70 2.91
C ALA A 289 -21.49 11.22 1.68
N ILE A 290 -21.00 10.95 0.47
CA ILE A 290 -21.70 11.27 -0.79
C ILE A 290 -23.05 10.53 -0.87
N TYR A 291 -23.09 9.26 -0.47
CA TYR A 291 -24.33 8.49 -0.42
C TYR A 291 -25.36 9.16 0.52
N TYR A 292 -24.98 9.51 1.74
CA TYR A 292 -25.88 10.19 2.68
C TYR A 292 -26.37 11.54 2.16
N LEU A 293 -25.49 12.35 1.55
CA LEU A 293 -25.90 13.60 0.91
C LEU A 293 -26.96 13.39 -0.17
N LYS A 294 -26.83 12.35 -1.01
CA LYS A 294 -27.81 12.02 -2.04
C LYS A 294 -29.18 11.61 -1.48
N GLN A 295 -29.22 11.06 -0.27
CA GLN A 295 -30.46 10.70 0.42
C GLN A 295 -31.07 11.87 1.24
N GLY A 296 -30.35 12.98 1.39
CA GLY A 296 -30.75 14.10 2.24
C GLY A 296 -30.34 13.96 3.71
N ASP A 297 -29.60 12.90 4.07
CA ASP A 297 -29.11 12.59 5.41
C ASP A 297 -27.84 13.39 5.74
N VAL A 298 -27.96 14.72 5.73
CA VAL A 298 -26.82 15.64 5.87
C VAL A 298 -26.09 15.49 7.21
N GLN A 299 -26.80 15.13 8.28
CA GLN A 299 -26.19 14.92 9.61
C GLN A 299 -25.22 13.73 9.61
N GLU A 300 -25.58 12.62 8.96
CA GLU A 300 -24.73 11.44 8.84
C GLU A 300 -23.50 11.74 7.96
N ALA A 301 -23.70 12.46 6.86
CA ALA A 301 -22.59 12.94 6.03
C ALA A 301 -21.63 13.84 6.83
N HIS A 302 -22.16 14.72 7.68
CA HIS A 302 -21.36 15.58 8.56
C HIS A 302 -20.61 14.79 9.62
N ALA A 303 -21.23 13.79 10.26
CA ALA A 303 -20.57 12.93 11.24
C ALA A 303 -19.32 12.24 10.66
N LEU A 304 -19.36 11.83 9.39
CA LEU A 304 -18.22 11.22 8.71
C LEU A 304 -17.11 12.23 8.36
N MET A 305 -17.47 13.46 8.02
CA MET A 305 -16.53 14.45 7.46
C MET A 305 -15.99 15.47 8.48
N LYS A 306 -16.62 15.60 9.64
CA LYS A 306 -16.27 16.61 10.66
C LYS A 306 -14.79 16.52 11.08
N GLU A 307 -14.36 15.34 11.49
CA GLU A 307 -13.01 15.09 12.02
C GLU A 307 -11.99 14.73 10.93
N LEU A 308 -12.42 14.54 9.68
CA LEU A 308 -11.51 14.27 8.56
C LEU A 308 -10.66 15.51 8.29
N GLN A 309 -9.34 15.38 8.35
CA GLN A 309 -8.40 16.40 7.87
C GLN A 309 -8.14 16.19 6.38
N PRO A 310 -8.63 17.08 5.50
CA PRO A 310 -8.48 16.89 4.07
C PRO A 310 -7.02 16.96 3.63
N THR A 311 -6.58 16.03 2.80
CA THR A 311 -5.24 16.04 2.19
C THR A 311 -5.28 16.16 0.67
N SER A 312 -6.46 16.16 0.07
CA SER A 312 -6.67 16.27 -1.37
C SER A 312 -7.78 17.28 -1.72
N PRO A 313 -7.74 17.90 -2.92
CA PRO A 313 -8.78 18.85 -3.34
C PRO A 313 -10.21 18.30 -3.24
N HIS A 314 -10.42 17.03 -3.58
CA HIS A 314 -11.74 16.40 -3.53
C HIS A 314 -12.27 16.25 -2.10
N GLU A 315 -11.40 15.97 -1.13
CA GLU A 315 -11.79 15.93 0.29
C GLU A 315 -12.17 17.32 0.81
N TYR A 316 -11.42 18.37 0.44
CA TYR A 316 -11.77 19.75 0.78
C TYR A 316 -13.13 20.15 0.21
N ILE A 317 -13.37 19.82 -1.06
CA ILE A 317 -14.65 20.09 -1.73
C ILE A 317 -15.79 19.37 -1.02
N LEU A 318 -15.66 18.06 -0.77
CA LEU A 318 -16.71 17.28 -0.12
C LEU A 318 -17.00 17.79 1.30
N LYS A 319 -15.96 18.08 2.08
CA LYS A 319 -16.11 18.65 3.43
C LYS A 319 -16.86 20.00 3.36
N GLY A 320 -16.50 20.86 2.41
CA GLY A 320 -17.20 22.13 2.17
C GLY A 320 -18.68 21.95 1.81
N VAL A 321 -18.99 21.05 0.87
CA VAL A 321 -20.37 20.73 0.46
C VAL A 321 -21.20 20.25 1.65
N VAL A 322 -20.66 19.36 2.48
CA VAL A 322 -21.34 18.85 3.68
C VAL A 322 -21.65 19.97 4.68
N HIS A 323 -20.69 20.86 4.96
CA HIS A 323 -20.91 21.98 5.88
C HIS A 323 -21.91 22.99 5.33
N ALA A 324 -21.87 23.26 4.02
CA ALA A 324 -22.83 24.15 3.37
C ALA A 324 -24.26 23.57 3.43
N ALA A 325 -24.42 22.28 3.14
CA ALA A 325 -25.70 21.59 3.24
C ALA A 325 -26.25 21.61 4.69
N LEU A 326 -25.38 21.41 5.69
CA LEU A 326 -25.76 21.46 7.10
C LEU A 326 -26.22 22.87 7.50
N GLY A 327 -25.48 23.90 7.08
CA GLY A 327 -25.83 25.30 7.33
C GLY A 327 -27.18 25.68 6.71
N GLN A 328 -27.48 25.19 5.50
CA GLN A 328 -28.78 25.38 4.85
C GLN A 328 -29.93 24.73 5.63
N GLN A 329 -29.75 23.49 6.11
CA GLN A 329 -30.77 22.83 6.93
C GLN A 329 -31.04 23.60 8.23
N LEU A 330 -30.01 24.00 8.96
CA LEU A 330 -30.16 24.75 10.22
C LEU A 330 -30.78 26.14 10.03
N GLY A 331 -30.38 26.84 8.96
CA GLY A 331 -30.95 28.13 8.58
C GLY A 331 -32.40 28.04 8.11
N SER A 332 -32.81 26.92 7.51
CA SER A 332 -34.20 26.68 7.10
C SER A 332 -35.15 26.36 8.26
N VAL A 333 -34.63 25.81 9.37
CA VAL A 333 -35.41 25.55 10.61
C VAL A 333 -35.60 26.83 11.45
N SER A 334 -34.81 27.88 11.18
CA SER A 334 -34.82 29.13 11.95
C SER A 334 -35.69 30.24 11.33
N LYS A 335 -36.52 29.93 10.33
CA LYS A 335 -37.50 30.82 9.70
C LYS A 335 -38.91 30.30 9.90
#